data_AF-A0A6L3YJW9-F1
#
_entry.id   AF-A0A6L3YJW9-F1
#
_cell.length_a   1.000
_cell.length_b   1.000
_cell.length_c   1.000
_cell.angle_alpha   90.00
_cell.angle_beta   90.00
_cell.angle_gamma   90.00
#
_symmetry.space_group_name_H-M   'P 1'
#
loop_
_entity.id
_entity.type
_entity.pdbx_description
1 polymer ?
#
loop_
_entity_poly.entity_id
_entity_poly.type
_entity_poly.pdbx_seq_one_letter_code
_entity_poly.pdbx_strand_id
1 'polypeptide(L)' 'MMTDITVFPMRNLPDGSAEIAEHPFFPEFWDVAVQAEDGDLLDEAVDLATTEEAEAAVDAFLLRYPEANVSYA' A
#
# COMPACT_ATOMS: atom_id res chain seq x y z
N MET A 1 -4.46 20.08 -0.09
CA MET A 1 -3.37 19.21 0.39
C MET A 1 -3.40 18.02 -0.52
N MET A 2 -2.28 17.72 -1.19
CA MET A 2 -2.20 16.54 -2.04
C MET A 2 -2.01 15.33 -1.12
N THR A 3 -2.75 14.27 -1.38
CA THR A 3 -2.69 13.03 -0.61
C THR A 3 -2.31 11.94 -1.59
N ASP A 4 -1.46 11.02 -1.18
CA ASP A 4 -1.03 9.91 -2.02
C ASP A 4 -1.44 8.60 -1.35
N ILE A 5 -2.02 7.71 -2.15
CA ILE A 5 -2.28 6.32 -1.79
C ILE A 5 -1.18 5.51 -2.47
N THR A 6 -0.34 4.83 -1.69
CA THR A 6 0.73 3.99 -2.22
C THR A 6 0.46 2.54 -1.88
N VAL A 7 0.48 1.69 -2.91
CA VAL A 7 0.39 0.24 -2.78
C VAL A 7 1.81 -0.33 -2.78
N PHE A 8 2.17 -1.03 -1.71
CA PHE A 8 3.46 -1.67 -1.52
C PHE A 8 3.29 -3.18 -1.72
N PRO A 9 3.87 -3.77 -2.77
CA PRO A 9 3.99 -5.22 -2.88
C PRO A 9 5.04 -5.70 -1.88
N MET A 10 4.71 -6.62 -0.98
CA MET A 10 5.58 -7.01 0.13
C MET A 10 5.95 -8.50 0.09
N ARG A 11 7.09 -8.84 0.69
CA ARG A 11 7.50 -10.23 0.96
C ARG A 11 8.09 -10.36 2.35
N ASN A 12 7.95 -11.54 2.95
CA ASN A 12 8.60 -11.85 4.22
C ASN A 12 10.06 -12.24 4.01
N LEU A 13 10.91 -11.82 4.94
CA LEU A 13 12.29 -12.23 5.04
C LEU A 13 12.45 -13.37 6.07
N PRO A 14 13.49 -14.22 5.94
CA PRO A 14 13.71 -15.33 6.87
C PRO A 14 13.95 -14.91 8.33
N ASP A 15 14.29 -13.65 8.57
CA ASP A 15 14.46 -13.07 9.91
C ASP A 15 13.14 -12.62 10.54
N GLY A 16 12.02 -12.78 9.84
CA GLY A 16 10.68 -12.40 10.28
C GLY A 16 10.31 -10.94 10.01
N SER A 17 11.18 -10.18 9.35
CA SER A 17 10.84 -8.85 8.83
C SER A 17 10.19 -8.92 7.44
N ALA A 18 9.78 -7.79 6.90
CA ALA A 18 9.23 -7.69 5.55
C ALA A 18 9.88 -6.55 4.76
N GLU A 19 9.92 -6.69 3.44
CA GLU A 19 10.42 -5.68 2.51
C GLU A 19 9.58 -5.64 1.23
N ILE A 20 9.79 -4.60 0.41
CA ILE A 20 9.17 -4.50 -0.91
C ILE A 20 9.64 -5.65 -1.79
N ALA A 21 8.70 -6.35 -2.41
CA ALA A 21 8.95 -7.42 -3.36
C ALA A 21 9.36 -6.83 -4.73
N GLU A 22 10.67 -6.67 -4.94
CA GLU A 22 11.21 -6.27 -6.24
C GLU A 22 11.28 -7.44 -7.23
N HIS A 23 11.15 -7.16 -8.53
CA HIS A 23 11.31 -8.16 -9.58
C HIS A 23 12.68 -8.87 -9.46
N PRO A 24 12.76 -10.21 -9.52
CA PRO A 24 11.77 -11.16 -10.06
C PRO A 24 10.85 -11.80 -9.01
N PHE A 25 10.81 -11.30 -7.79
CA PHE A 25 10.00 -11.90 -6.74
C PHE A 25 8.52 -11.54 -6.90
N PHE A 26 7.65 -12.51 -6.67
CA PHE A 26 6.22 -12.24 -6.55
C PHE A 26 5.92 -11.74 -5.13
N PRO A 27 5.03 -10.75 -4.99
CA PRO A 27 4.58 -10.31 -3.67
C PRO A 27 3.88 -11.46 -2.95
N GLU A 28 4.11 -11.57 -1.65
CA GLU A 28 3.42 -12.50 -0.75
C GLU A 28 2.18 -11.86 -0.12
N PHE A 29 2.20 -10.54 0.05
CA PHE A 29 1.11 -9.72 0.57
C PHE A 29 1.27 -8.26 0.10
N TRP A 30 0.32 -7.40 0.46
CA TRP A 30 0.31 -5.98 0.10
C TRP A 30 0.00 -5.11 1.31
N ASP A 31 0.69 -3.99 1.39
CA ASP A 31 0.34 -2.88 2.27
C ASP A 31 -0.14 -1.70 1.43
N VAL A 32 -1.12 -0.95 1.91
CA VAL A 32 -1.65 0.24 1.26
C VAL A 32 -1.65 1.37 2.27
N ALA A 33 -0.85 2.40 2.03
CA ALA A 33 -0.75 3.56 2.92
C ALA A 33 -1.34 4.80 2.26
N VAL A 34 -1.98 5.65 3.06
CA VAL A 34 -2.43 6.98 2.67
C VAL A 34 -1.54 8.00 3.38
N GLN A 35 -0.85 8.83 2.62
CA GLN A 35 0.08 9.81 3.15
C GLN A 35 -0.29 11.23 2.71
N ALA A 36 -0.09 12.20 3.60
CA ALA A 36 -0.11 13.61 3.25
C ALA A 36 1.16 14.01 2.49
N GLU A 37 1.11 15.17 1.81
CA GLU A 37 2.24 15.74 1.05
C GLU A 37 3.53 15.93 1.88
N ASP A 38 3.41 16.14 3.20
CA ASP A 38 4.55 16.25 4.12
C ASP A 38 5.11 14.90 4.59
N GLY A 39 4.50 13.79 4.15
CA GLY A 39 4.88 12.42 4.49
C GLY A 39 4.17 11.86 5.71
N ASP A 40 3.26 12.61 6.35
CA ASP A 40 2.50 12.12 7.50
C ASP A 40 1.55 11.00 7.07
N LEU A 41 1.59 9.87 7.79
CA LEU A 41 0.66 8.76 7.58
C LEU A 41 -0.73 9.14 8.10
N LEU A 42 -1.73 9.06 7.23
CA LEU A 42 -3.12 9.39 7.54
C LEU A 42 -3.98 8.15 7.78
N ASP A 43 -3.74 7.07 7.02
CA ASP A 43 -4.50 5.82 7.08
C ASP A 43 -3.66 4.68 6.48
N GLU A 44 -3.96 3.43 6.83
CA GLU A 44 -3.27 2.26 6.28
C GLU A 44 -4.12 0.99 6.32
N ALA A 45 -3.83 0.08 5.39
CA ALA A 45 -4.29 -1.30 5.39
C ALA A 45 -3.07 -2.20 5.14
N VAL A 46 -2.79 -3.13 6.05
CA VAL A 46 -1.56 -3.92 6.04
C VAL A 46 -1.85 -5.41 5.96
N ASP A 47 -0.85 -6.18 5.53
CA ASP A 47 -0.89 -7.65 5.46
C ASP A 47 -2.04 -8.20 4.59
N LEU A 48 -2.40 -7.48 3.52
CA LEU A 48 -3.47 -7.89 2.60
C LEU A 48 -2.98 -9.07 1.76
N ALA A 49 -3.72 -10.16 1.74
CA ALA A 49 -3.24 -11.44 1.22
C ALA A 49 -3.28 -11.53 -0.31
N THR A 50 -4.08 -10.69 -0.96
CA THR A 50 -4.26 -10.71 -2.41
C THR A 50 -4.27 -9.32 -3.03
N THR A 51 -4.00 -9.27 -4.33
CA THR A 51 -4.14 -8.05 -5.13
C THR A 51 -5.56 -7.48 -5.05
N GLU A 52 -6.59 -8.33 -5.06
CA GLU A 52 -7.98 -7.88 -4.95
C GLU A 52 -8.30 -7.23 -3.59
N GLU A 53 -7.70 -7.71 -2.50
CA GLU A 53 -7.83 -7.06 -1.19
C GLU A 53 -7.15 -5.69 -1.18
N ALA A 54 -5.98 -5.57 -1.82
CA ALA A 54 -5.28 -4.30 -1.99
C ALA A 54 -6.08 -3.31 -2.85
N GLU A 55 -6.65 -3.75 -3.97
CA GLU A 55 -7.52 -2.94 -4.83
C GLU A 55 -8.77 -2.47 -4.07
N ALA A 56 -9.40 -3.35 -3.29
CA ALA A 56 -10.54 -2.98 -2.46
C ALA A 56 -10.19 -1.95 -1.37
N ALA A 57 -8.98 -2.04 -0.79
CA ALA A 57 -8.49 -1.05 0.16
C ALA A 57 -8.27 0.31 -0.53
N VAL A 58 -7.66 0.34 -1.71
CA VAL A 58 -7.51 1.56 -2.52
C VAL A 58 -8.86 2.20 -2.82
N ASP A 59 -9.84 1.43 -3.28
CA ASP A 59 -11.20 1.93 -3.56
C ASP A 59 -11.84 2.53 -2.30
N ALA A 60 -11.70 1.86 -1.15
CA ALA A 60 -12.21 2.36 0.12
C ALA A 60 -11.51 3.66 0.58
N PHE A 61 -10.21 3.81 0.30
CA PHE A 61 -9.47 5.03 0.58
C PHE A 61 -9.83 6.17 -0.37
N LEU A 62 -10.01 5.92 -1.67
CA LEU A 62 -10.54 6.91 -2.62
C LEU A 62 -11.94 7.39 -2.23
N LEU A 63 -12.71 6.51 -1.56
CA LEU A 63 -13.88 6.81 -0.72
C LEU A 63 -13.73 8.10 0.13
N ARG A 64 -12.64 8.12 0.89
CA ARG A 64 -12.36 9.10 1.94
C ARG A 64 -11.48 10.25 1.44
N TYR A 65 -10.61 9.97 0.48
CA TYR A 65 -9.61 10.85 -0.10
C TYR A 65 -9.77 10.91 -1.62
N PRO A 66 -10.87 11.49 -2.14
CA PRO A 66 -11.24 11.41 -3.56
C PRO A 66 -10.28 12.13 -4.51
N GLU A 67 -9.44 13.03 -3.98
CA GLU A 67 -8.41 13.75 -4.75
C GLU A 67 -7.02 13.12 -4.63
N ALA A 68 -6.89 11.96 -3.97
CA ALA A 68 -5.61 11.32 -3.78
C ALA A 68 -5.08 10.72 -5.10
N ASN A 69 -3.76 10.78 -5.31
CA ASN A 69 -3.14 10.03 -6.41
C ASN A 69 -2.82 8.63 -5.95
N VAL A 70 -3.10 7.64 -6.80
CA VAL A 70 -2.73 6.25 -6.54
C VAL A 70 -1.40 5.95 -7.23
N SER A 71 -0.47 5.41 -6.46
CA SER A 71 0.85 4.99 -6.91
C SER A 71 1.18 3.58 -6.44
N TYR A 72 2.16 2.96 -7.10
CA TYR A 72 2.66 1.62 -6.78
C TYR A 72 4.17 1.75 -6.58
N ALA A 73 4.66 1.23 -5.46
CA ALA A 73 6.08 1.29 -5.09
C ALA A 73 6.95 0.31 -5.88
#